data_AF-A0A3B9HKY0-F1
#
_entry.id   AF-A0A3B9HKY0-F1
#
_cell.length_a   1.000
_cell.length_b   1.000
_cell.length_c   1.000
_cell.angle_alpha   90.00
_cell.angle_beta   90.00
_cell.angle_gamma   90.00
#
_symmetry.space_group_name_H-M   'P 1'
#
loop_
_entity.id
_entity.type
_entity.pdbx_description
1 polymer ?
#
loop_
_entity_poly.entity_id
_entity_poly.type
_entity_poly.pdbx_seq_one_letter_code
_entity_poly.pdbx_strand_id
1 'polypeptide(L)'
;KNIVSVATRVQETDWAEQFAKQYKKHLHEKFRNNAFNYNMAYLLFARKQFGKALTALLQVEFTDVFYALDSRTLQIKIYFELEETDALMSALEAFKVYLRRNRTISDSVRTIYMNFVRFVNRILSVPPSDSEKKQKLHEKILEAGNVADIRWLLQKTA
;
A
#
# COMPACT_ATOMS: atom_id res chain seq x y z
N LYS A 1 3.58 15.72 10.50
CA LYS A 1 4.28 16.11 9.24
C LYS A 1 5.77 16.28 9.54
N ASN A 2 6.56 15.21 9.41
CA ASN A 2 8.03 15.17 9.24
C ASN A 2 8.51 13.71 9.03
N ILE A 3 7.63 12.87 8.48
CA ILE A 3 7.88 11.44 8.20
C ILE A 3 8.21 11.24 6.71
N VAL A 4 7.65 12.09 5.85
CA VAL A 4 7.76 11.96 4.39
C VAL A 4 9.16 12.38 3.91
N SER A 5 9.80 13.38 4.54
CA SER A 5 11.14 13.85 4.16
C SER A 5 12.27 12.91 4.61
N VAL A 6 12.09 12.16 5.70
CA VAL A 6 13.07 11.17 6.19
C VAL A 6 12.95 9.85 5.41
N ALA A 7 11.73 9.44 5.06
CA ALA A 7 11.45 8.17 4.38
C ALA A 7 11.95 8.05 2.93
N THR A 8 12.46 9.13 2.32
CA THR A 8 12.94 9.10 0.91
C THR A 8 14.43 8.85 0.78
N ARG A 9 15.21 8.96 1.86
CA ARG A 9 16.68 8.97 1.78
C ARG A 9 17.39 7.78 2.39
N VAL A 10 16.71 6.92 3.15
CA VAL A 10 17.39 5.81 3.81
C VAL A 10 16.85 4.48 3.31
N GLN A 11 17.71 3.78 2.58
CA GLN A 11 17.57 2.39 2.18
C GLN A 11 17.25 1.54 3.42
N GLU A 12 15.97 1.19 3.58
CA GLU A 12 15.35 0.07 4.32
C GLU A 12 15.80 -0.25 5.77
N THR A 13 16.80 0.43 6.31
CA THR A 13 17.48 0.07 7.56
C THR A 13 16.90 0.89 8.73
N ASP A 14 16.69 2.19 8.52
CA ASP A 14 16.09 3.08 9.53
C ASP A 14 14.60 2.81 9.75
N TRP A 15 13.89 2.28 8.75
CA TRP A 15 12.48 1.90 8.92
C TRP A 15 12.34 0.68 9.82
N ALA A 16 13.18 -0.34 9.64
CA ALA A 16 13.23 -1.51 10.51
C ALA A 16 13.64 -1.11 11.95
N GLU A 17 14.55 -0.15 12.09
CA GLU A 17 15.02 0.35 13.38
C GLU A 17 14.00 1.25 14.10
N GLN A 18 13.30 2.12 13.37
CA GLN A 18 12.19 2.93 13.90
C GLN A 18 11.00 2.05 14.26
N PHE A 19 10.68 1.03 13.46
CA PHE A 19 9.66 0.04 13.80
C PHE A 19 10.01 -0.69 15.11
N ALA A 20 11.24 -1.21 15.24
CA ALA A 20 11.69 -1.87 16.48
C ALA A 20 11.66 -0.93 17.70
N LYS A 21 11.98 0.36 17.52
CA LYS A 21 11.99 1.38 18.59
C LYS A 21 10.58 1.88 18.97
N GLN A 22 9.67 1.99 18.01
CA GLN A 22 8.33 2.56 18.20
C GLN A 22 7.29 1.51 18.65
N TYR A 23 7.44 0.25 18.23
CA TYR A 23 6.46 -0.82 18.52
C TYR A 23 6.82 -1.73 19.72
N LYS A 24 8.11 -1.85 20.10
CA LYS A 24 8.51 -2.70 21.25
C LYS A 24 7.96 -2.21 22.60
N LYS A 25 7.60 -0.93 22.72
CA LYS A 25 7.16 -0.33 24.00
C LYS A 25 5.65 -0.40 24.25
N HIS A 26 4.84 -0.78 23.25
CA HIS A 26 3.38 -0.69 23.32
C HIS A 26 2.63 -1.97 22.92
N LEU A 27 3.33 -3.02 22.52
CA LEU A 27 2.68 -4.27 22.14
C LEU A 27 2.50 -5.23 23.30
N HIS A 28 1.24 -5.52 23.60
CA HIS A 28 0.87 -6.75 24.27
C HIS A 28 1.39 -7.94 23.45
N GLU A 29 1.78 -9.02 24.12
CA GLU A 29 2.36 -10.23 23.51
C GLU A 29 1.61 -10.74 22.28
N LYS A 30 0.28 -10.63 22.35
CA LYS A 30 -0.70 -11.01 21.34
C LYS A 30 -0.52 -10.32 19.98
N PHE A 31 -0.04 -9.07 19.95
CA PHE A 31 0.06 -8.30 18.70
C PHE A 31 1.43 -8.48 18.01
N ARG A 32 2.43 -9.07 18.69
CA ARG A 32 3.83 -9.09 18.23
C ARG A 32 3.99 -9.85 16.93
N ASN A 33 3.28 -10.97 16.82
CA ASN A 33 3.28 -11.81 15.63
C ASN A 33 2.64 -11.09 14.44
N ASN A 34 1.54 -10.37 14.66
CA ASN A 34 0.85 -9.65 13.60
C ASN A 34 1.72 -8.54 13.00
N ALA A 35 2.34 -7.74 13.87
CA ALA A 35 3.23 -6.67 13.44
C ALA A 35 4.48 -7.23 12.74
N PHE A 36 5.05 -8.34 13.25
CA PHE A 36 6.16 -9.04 12.60
C PHE A 36 5.80 -9.52 11.19
N ASN A 37 4.65 -10.17 11.01
CA ASN A 37 4.20 -10.68 9.72
C ASN A 37 4.01 -9.56 8.69
N TYR A 38 3.36 -8.46 9.09
CA TYR A 38 3.17 -7.31 8.21
C TYR A 38 4.49 -6.70 7.77
N ASN A 39 5.43 -6.53 8.69
CA ASN A 39 6.72 -5.96 8.33
C ASN A 39 7.57 -6.88 7.49
N MET A 40 7.51 -8.18 7.76
CA MET A 40 8.18 -9.17 6.93
C MET A 40 7.64 -9.11 5.50
N ALA A 41 6.31 -9.02 5.33
CA ALA A 41 5.70 -8.82 4.03
C ALA A 41 6.19 -7.54 3.34
N TYR A 42 6.23 -6.41 4.08
CA TYR A 42 6.69 -5.13 3.55
C TYR A 42 8.17 -5.17 3.13
N LEU A 43 9.04 -5.75 3.96
CA LEU A 43 10.47 -5.92 3.66
C LEU A 43 10.68 -6.81 2.43
N LEU A 44 9.95 -7.92 2.34
CA LEU A 44 10.01 -8.82 1.18
C LEU A 44 9.52 -8.13 -0.10
N PHE A 45 8.47 -7.30 -0.01
CA PHE A 45 7.98 -6.49 -1.11
C PHE A 45 9.05 -5.50 -1.60
N ALA A 46 9.70 -4.79 -0.67
CA ALA A 46 10.74 -3.81 -1.00
C ALA A 46 11.96 -4.47 -1.68
N ARG A 47 12.30 -5.71 -1.25
CA ARG A 47 13.30 -6.58 -1.89
C ARG A 47 12.83 -7.27 -3.18
N LYS A 48 11.66 -6.91 -3.71
CA LYS A 48 11.03 -7.49 -4.91
C LYS A 48 10.77 -9.01 -4.81
N GLN A 49 10.69 -9.56 -3.61
CA GLN A 49 10.35 -10.97 -3.36
C GLN A 49 8.83 -11.12 -3.19
N PHE A 50 8.07 -10.78 -4.24
CA PHE A 50 6.63 -10.57 -4.16
C PHE A 50 5.82 -11.80 -3.73
N GLY A 51 6.17 -13.00 -4.21
CA GLY A 51 5.50 -14.24 -3.80
C GLY A 51 5.65 -14.50 -2.30
N LYS A 52 6.86 -14.33 -1.74
CA LYS A 52 7.10 -14.46 -0.29
C LYS A 52 6.43 -13.34 0.49
N ALA A 53 6.41 -12.13 -0.06
CA ALA A 53 5.69 -11.01 0.53
C ALA A 53 4.20 -11.33 0.69
N LEU A 54 3.59 -11.94 -0.34
CA LEU A 54 2.20 -12.38 -0.29
C LEU A 54 2.00 -13.44 0.80
N THR A 55 2.85 -14.46 0.86
CA THR A 55 2.77 -15.51 1.88
C THR A 55 2.84 -14.94 3.30
N ALA A 56 3.76 -14.01 3.56
CA ALA A 56 3.87 -13.34 4.84
C ALA A 56 2.64 -12.46 5.13
N LEU A 57 2.12 -11.76 4.13
CA LEU A 57 0.96 -10.88 4.25
C LEU A 57 -0.32 -11.65 4.58
N LEU A 58 -0.48 -12.88 4.08
CA LEU A 58 -1.62 -13.74 4.39
C LEU A 58 -1.68 -14.16 5.87
N GLN A 59 -0.57 -14.01 6.62
CA GLN A 59 -0.49 -14.27 8.06
C GLN A 59 -0.82 -13.03 8.91
N VAL A 60 -1.18 -11.90 8.28
CA VAL A 60 -1.53 -10.66 8.98
C VAL A 60 -3.01 -10.67 9.33
N GLU A 61 -3.30 -10.55 10.62
CA GLU A 61 -4.63 -10.32 11.18
C GLU A 61 -4.98 -8.83 11.12
N PHE A 62 -6.21 -8.51 10.73
CA PHE A 62 -6.69 -7.12 10.70
C PHE A 62 -7.17 -6.69 12.09
N THR A 63 -6.22 -6.53 13.01
CA THR A 63 -6.49 -6.18 14.41
C THR A 63 -7.01 -4.76 14.60
N ASP A 64 -6.72 -3.87 13.66
CA ASP A 64 -7.30 -2.52 13.59
C ASP A 64 -7.49 -2.06 12.14
N VAL A 65 -8.08 -0.87 12.01
CA VAL A 65 -8.39 -0.28 10.71
C VAL A 65 -7.14 0.07 9.89
N PHE A 66 -6.05 0.47 10.53
CA PHE A 66 -4.81 0.83 9.84
C PHE A 66 -4.11 -0.41 9.29
N TYR A 67 -4.02 -1.50 10.06
CA TYR A 67 -3.53 -2.78 9.55
C TYR A 67 -4.35 -3.28 8.35
N ALA A 68 -5.67 -3.13 8.39
CA ALA A 68 -6.52 -3.52 7.27
C ALA A 68 -6.27 -2.66 6.01
N LEU A 69 -6.13 -1.35 6.17
CA LEU A 69 -5.85 -0.42 5.07
C LEU A 69 -4.47 -0.69 4.45
N ASP A 70 -3.44 -0.79 5.29
CA ASP A 70 -2.06 -1.00 4.89
C ASP A 70 -1.87 -2.37 4.22
N SER A 71 -2.43 -3.43 4.81
CA SER A 71 -2.30 -4.79 4.26
C SER A 71 -3.00 -4.92 2.91
N ARG A 72 -4.19 -4.34 2.75
CA ARG A 72 -4.89 -4.36 1.45
C ARG A 72 -4.15 -3.56 0.39
N THR A 73 -3.55 -2.44 0.79
CA THR A 73 -2.74 -1.62 -0.12
C THR A 73 -1.48 -2.37 -0.56
N LEU A 74 -0.79 -3.04 0.37
CA LEU A 74 0.36 -3.89 0.05
C LEU A 74 -0.04 -5.09 -0.82
N GLN A 75 -1.17 -5.73 -0.56
CA GLN A 75 -1.69 -6.83 -1.36
C GLN A 75 -1.93 -6.41 -2.82
N ILE A 76 -2.58 -5.26 -3.04
CA ILE A 76 -2.80 -4.68 -4.37
C ILE A 76 -1.48 -4.44 -5.09
N LYS A 77 -0.50 -3.85 -4.40
CA LYS A 77 0.83 -3.61 -4.97
C LYS A 77 1.50 -4.94 -5.34
N ILE A 78 1.45 -5.95 -4.46
CA ILE A 78 2.02 -7.28 -4.75
C ILE A 78 1.38 -7.90 -5.99
N TYR A 79 0.04 -7.92 -6.10
CA TYR A 79 -0.63 -8.47 -7.29
C TYR A 79 -0.30 -7.70 -8.56
N PHE A 80 -0.15 -6.37 -8.45
CA PHE A 80 0.31 -5.56 -9.58
C PHE A 80 1.71 -5.96 -10.04
N GLU A 81 2.67 -6.11 -9.12
CA GLU A 81 4.06 -6.48 -9.47
C GLU A 81 4.19 -7.93 -9.96
N LEU A 82 3.26 -8.81 -9.58
CA LEU A 82 3.20 -10.19 -10.06
C LEU A 82 2.44 -10.34 -11.40
N GLU A 83 1.85 -9.26 -11.92
CA GLU A 83 0.98 -9.27 -13.11
C GLU A 83 -0.27 -10.16 -12.96
N GLU A 84 -0.67 -10.45 -11.71
CA GLU A 84 -1.83 -11.28 -11.34
C GLU A 84 -3.13 -10.47 -11.48
N THR A 85 -3.54 -10.22 -12.74
CA THR A 85 -4.56 -9.24 -13.09
C THR A 85 -5.93 -9.54 -12.48
N ASP A 86 -6.38 -10.81 -12.50
CA ASP A 86 -7.68 -11.20 -11.93
C ASP A 86 -7.73 -11.04 -10.41
N ALA A 87 -6.65 -11.42 -9.73
CA ALA A 87 -6.51 -11.25 -8.29
C ALA A 87 -6.44 -9.76 -7.91
N LEU A 88 -5.72 -8.96 -8.70
CA LEU A 88 -5.62 -7.52 -8.54
C LEU A 88 -6.98 -6.83 -8.67
N MET A 89 -7.74 -7.12 -9.73
CA MET A 89 -9.08 -6.55 -9.94
C MET A 89 -10.02 -6.92 -8.80
N SER A 90 -9.99 -8.19 -8.37
CA SER A 90 -10.77 -8.67 -7.23
C SER A 90 -10.41 -7.96 -5.93
N ALA A 91 -9.11 -7.77 -5.67
CA ALA A 91 -8.62 -7.05 -4.50
C ALA A 91 -9.03 -5.57 -4.50
N LEU A 92 -8.98 -4.90 -5.65
CA LEU A 92 -9.39 -3.51 -5.81
C LEU A 92 -10.88 -3.31 -5.49
N GLU A 93 -11.76 -4.16 -6.02
CA GLU A 93 -13.20 -4.06 -5.74
C GLU A 93 -13.53 -4.43 -4.29
N ALA A 94 -12.90 -5.49 -3.74
CA ALA A 94 -13.04 -5.82 -2.33
C ALA A 94 -12.60 -4.66 -1.42
N PHE A 95 -11.49 -3.99 -1.76
CA PHE A 95 -11.00 -2.86 -0.98
C PHE A 95 -11.95 -1.66 -1.04
N LYS A 96 -12.47 -1.35 -2.23
CA LYS A 96 -13.48 -0.30 -2.42
C LYS A 96 -14.75 -0.55 -1.61
N VAL A 97 -15.24 -1.79 -1.57
CA VAL A 97 -16.39 -2.18 -0.74
C VAL A 97 -16.07 -2.00 0.75
N TYR A 98 -14.90 -2.45 1.20
CA TYR A 98 -14.44 -2.29 2.57
C TYR A 98 -14.38 -0.80 2.99
N LEU A 99 -13.76 0.06 2.16
CA LEU A 99 -13.65 1.50 2.40
C LEU A 99 -15.02 2.17 2.53
N ARG A 100 -16.00 1.76 1.72
CA ARG A 100 -17.37 2.31 1.76
C ARG A 100 -18.14 1.87 3.00
N ARG A 101 -18.04 0.60 3.37
CA ARG A 101 -18.86 0.00 4.44
C ARG A 101 -18.30 0.26 5.85
N ASN A 102 -16.99 0.37 5.98
CA ASN A 102 -16.38 0.53 7.30
C ASN A 102 -16.56 1.96 7.83
N ARG A 103 -17.36 2.10 8.90
CA ARG A 103 -17.67 3.40 9.53
C ARG A 103 -16.58 3.91 10.48
N THR A 104 -15.58 3.07 10.82
CA THR A 104 -14.45 3.50 11.67
C THR A 104 -13.42 4.31 10.89
N ILE A 105 -13.48 4.27 9.55
CA ILE A 105 -12.61 5.06 8.66
C ILE A 105 -13.18 6.46 8.52
N SER A 106 -12.41 7.46 8.98
CA SER A 106 -12.72 8.88 8.76
C SER A 106 -12.81 9.23 7.27
N ASP A 107 -13.58 10.26 6.92
CA ASP A 107 -13.82 10.63 5.52
C ASP A 107 -12.54 11.06 4.79
N SER A 108 -11.58 11.68 5.49
CA SER A 108 -10.31 12.07 4.88
C SER A 108 -9.48 10.83 4.52
N VAL A 109 -9.35 9.87 5.46
CA VAL A 109 -8.64 8.60 5.23
C VAL A 109 -9.33 7.80 4.13
N ARG A 110 -10.66 7.71 4.17
CA ARG A 110 -11.46 7.05 3.13
C ARG A 110 -11.16 7.63 1.75
N THR A 111 -11.10 8.96 1.63
CA THR A 111 -10.81 9.64 0.37
C THR A 111 -9.40 9.29 -0.15
N ILE A 112 -8.40 9.30 0.73
CA ILE A 112 -7.01 8.96 0.41
C ILE A 112 -6.88 7.57 -0.22
N TYR A 113 -7.52 6.56 0.38
CA TYR A 113 -7.47 5.18 -0.11
C TYR A 113 -8.40 4.94 -1.30
N MET A 114 -9.55 5.61 -1.38
CA MET A 114 -10.42 5.56 -2.57
C MET A 114 -9.72 6.15 -3.80
N ASN A 115 -8.93 7.22 -3.62
CA ASN A 115 -8.10 7.76 -4.67
C ASN A 115 -7.03 6.75 -5.11
N PHE A 116 -6.39 6.05 -4.17
CA PHE A 116 -5.42 4.99 -4.51
C PHE A 116 -6.06 3.91 -5.40
N VAL A 117 -7.20 3.35 -4.98
CA VAL A 117 -7.94 2.36 -5.78
C VAL A 117 -8.31 2.90 -7.16
N ARG A 118 -8.74 4.16 -7.25
CA ARG A 118 -9.07 4.81 -8.53
C ARG A 118 -7.84 4.93 -9.44
N PHE A 119 -6.69 5.33 -8.91
CA PHE A 119 -5.48 5.49 -9.70
C PHE A 119 -4.91 4.16 -10.16
N VAL A 120 -4.90 3.13 -9.32
CA VAL A 120 -4.49 1.77 -9.75
C VAL A 120 -5.36 1.27 -10.89
N ASN A 121 -6.69 1.40 -10.79
CA ASN A 121 -7.61 1.03 -11.88
C ASN A 121 -7.32 1.81 -13.18
N ARG A 122 -7.01 3.11 -13.07
CA ARG A 122 -6.63 3.91 -14.24
C ARG A 122 -5.32 3.44 -14.87
N ILE A 123 -4.31 3.12 -14.06
CA ILE A 123 -3.03 2.60 -14.54
C ILE A 123 -3.27 1.31 -15.36
N LEU A 124 -4.08 0.39 -14.86
CA LEU A 124 -4.41 -0.86 -15.56
C LEU A 124 -5.16 -0.63 -16.88
N SER A 125 -5.97 0.43 -16.96
CA SER A 125 -6.73 0.75 -18.17
C SER A 125 -5.94 1.46 -19.26
N VAL A 126 -4.75 2.01 -18.94
CA VAL A 126 -3.92 2.74 -19.91
C VAL A 126 -3.03 1.75 -20.64
N PRO A 127 -3.11 1.65 -21.99
CA PRO A 127 -2.24 0.78 -22.76
C PRO A 127 -0.77 1.11 -22.51
N PRO A 128 0.12 0.09 -22.41
CA PRO A 128 1.55 0.34 -22.18
C PRO A 128 2.21 1.25 -23.22
N SER A 129 1.68 1.26 -24.46
CA SER A 129 2.15 2.05 -25.60
C SER A 129 1.67 3.51 -25.61
N ASP A 130 0.67 3.88 -24.79
CA ASP A 130 0.08 5.22 -24.79
C ASP A 130 0.78 6.13 -23.78
N SER A 131 1.96 6.61 -24.17
CA SER A 131 2.82 7.47 -23.33
C SER A 131 2.15 8.80 -22.95
N GLU A 132 1.31 9.36 -23.82
CA GLU A 132 0.58 10.59 -23.55
C GLU A 132 -0.44 10.40 -22.41
N LYS A 133 -1.23 9.32 -22.44
CA LYS A 133 -2.18 9.02 -21.36
C LYS A 133 -1.47 8.69 -20.05
N LYS A 134 -0.33 7.99 -20.10
CA LYS A 134 0.50 7.73 -18.91
C LYS A 134 1.01 9.03 -18.28
N GLN A 135 1.55 9.94 -19.09
CA GLN A 135 2.02 11.25 -18.62
C GLN A 135 0.90 12.08 -18.00
N LYS A 136 -0.27 12.16 -18.66
CA LYS A 136 -1.45 12.84 -18.09
C LYS A 136 -1.92 12.21 -16.78
N LEU A 137 -1.78 10.89 -16.64
CA LEU A 137 -2.12 10.19 -15.40
C LEU A 137 -1.10 10.50 -14.29
N HIS A 138 0.19 10.56 -14.63
CA HIS A 138 1.27 10.95 -13.73
C HIS A 138 1.03 12.35 -13.14
N GLU A 139 0.74 13.33 -14.00
CA GLU A 139 0.42 14.71 -13.59
C GLU A 139 -0.80 14.77 -12.67
N LYS A 140 -1.87 14.03 -12.99
CA LYS A 140 -3.06 13.94 -12.12
C LYS A 140 -2.75 13.34 -10.74
N ILE A 141 -1.81 12.40 -10.65
CA ILE A 141 -1.38 11.82 -9.37
C ILE A 141 -0.61 12.86 -8.55
N LEU A 142 0.27 13.65 -9.19
CA LEU A 142 1.00 14.75 -8.56
C LEU A 142 0.05 15.83 -8.01
N GLU A 143 -0.94 16.24 -8.81
CA GLU A 143 -1.90 17.28 -8.44
C GLU A 143 -2.84 16.87 -7.31
N ALA A 144 -3.26 15.60 -7.26
CA ALA A 144 -4.23 15.14 -6.27
C ALA A 144 -3.71 15.34 -4.83
N GLY A 145 -2.45 14.99 -4.57
CA GLY A 145 -1.77 15.13 -3.27
C GLY A 145 -2.37 14.30 -2.11
N ASN A 146 -3.65 13.93 -2.18
CA ASN A 146 -4.44 13.20 -1.18
C ASN A 146 -4.66 11.75 -1.62
N VAL A 147 -3.57 11.00 -1.77
CA VAL A 147 -3.60 9.61 -2.23
C VAL A 147 -2.62 8.76 -1.43
N ALA A 148 -3.03 7.54 -1.06
CA ALA A 148 -2.13 6.58 -0.43
C ALA A 148 -1.02 6.16 -1.41
N ASP A 149 0.17 5.85 -0.89
CA ASP A 149 1.30 5.34 -1.69
C ASP A 149 1.63 6.15 -2.95
N ILE A 150 1.51 7.48 -2.89
CA ILE A 150 1.74 8.39 -4.05
C ILE A 150 3.06 8.09 -4.78
N ARG A 151 4.14 7.81 -4.05
CA ARG A 151 5.45 7.49 -4.65
C ARG A 151 5.41 6.25 -5.52
N TRP A 152 4.74 5.20 -5.06
CA TRP A 152 4.62 3.98 -5.84
C TRP A 152 3.74 4.20 -7.08
N LEU A 153 2.63 4.96 -6.95
CA LEU A 153 1.80 5.32 -8.11
C LEU A 153 2.57 6.13 -9.16
N LEU A 154 3.44 7.06 -8.73
CA LEU A 154 4.30 7.82 -9.63
C LEU A 154 5.32 6.93 -10.33
N GLN A 155 5.91 5.95 -9.62
CA GLN A 155 6.81 4.96 -10.23
C GLN A 155 6.12 4.10 -11.30
N LYS A 156 4.80 3.88 -11.19
CA LYS A 156 4.03 3.10 -12.18
C LYS A 156 3.53 3.91 -13.38
N THR A 157 3.72 5.21 -13.35
CA THR A 157 3.30 6.13 -14.42
C THR A 157 4.45 6.92 -15.02
N ALA A 158 5.67 6.72 -14.50
CA ALA A 158 6.92 7.16 -15.13
C ALA A 158 7.26 6.26 -16.33
#